data_AF-A0A7J2T6G1-F1
#
_entry.id   AF-A0A7J2T6G1-F1
#
_cell.length_a   1.000
_cell.length_b   1.000
_cell.length_c   1.000
_cell.angle_alpha   90.00
_cell.angle_beta   90.00
_cell.angle_gamma   90.00
#
_symmetry.space_group_name_H-M   'P 1'
#
loop_
_entity.id
_entity.type
_entity.pdbx_description
1 polymer ?
#
loop_
_entity_poly.entity_id
_entity_poly.type
_entity_poly.pdbx_seq_one_letter_code
_entity_poly.pdbx_strand_id
1 'polypeptide(L)'
;MEKTEVKILGFIVNPVTGMGGAVGLKGTDGDAVLERAIALGAKPVAPARALRFLLELKPIMEKIKLITGAGLMGEDEAKECEFKCTVVGKRKERTSARDTMEIAKSIKEMGAALLVFCGGDGTARDIYNAVGMDIPILGVPSGVKMHSAVFAVDPQAAARIVAKFIFEGLPLRE
;
A
#
# COMPACT_ATOMS: atom_id res chain seq x y z
N MET A 1 15.97 10.48 27.45
CA MET A 1 14.75 9.82 26.95
C MET A 1 14.32 10.59 25.71
N GLU A 2 14.69 10.14 24.52
CA GLU A 2 14.11 10.70 23.30
C GLU A 2 12.61 10.41 23.31
N LYS A 3 11.80 11.47 23.18
CA LYS A 3 10.37 11.31 22.89
C LYS A 3 10.29 10.47 21.63
N THR A 4 9.80 9.24 21.71
CA THR A 4 9.52 8.51 20.47
C THR A 4 8.39 9.25 19.77
N GLU A 5 8.72 9.95 18.70
CA GLU A 5 7.77 10.72 17.92
C GLU A 5 6.85 9.77 17.14
N VAL A 6 5.54 9.98 17.26
CA VAL A 6 4.54 9.22 16.51
C VAL A 6 4.57 9.70 15.06
N LYS A 7 4.87 8.81 14.12
CA LYS A 7 4.95 9.15 12.69
C LYS A 7 3.64 8.87 11.96
N ILE A 8 3.31 9.73 11.00
CA ILE A 8 2.18 9.53 10.10
C ILE A 8 2.62 8.57 8.99
N LEU A 9 1.93 7.44 8.88
CA LEU A 9 2.15 6.42 7.84
C LEU A 9 0.97 6.44 6.88
N GLY A 10 1.24 6.70 5.61
CA GLY A 10 0.27 6.49 4.54
C GLY A 10 0.20 5.03 4.14
N PHE A 11 -1.00 4.52 3.92
CA PHE A 11 -1.22 3.15 3.46
C PHE A 11 -2.28 3.10 2.35
N ILE A 12 -1.99 2.36 1.28
CA ILE A 12 -2.93 2.17 0.16
C ILE A 12 -2.93 0.70 -0.28
N VAL A 13 -4.11 0.12 -0.42
CA VAL A 13 -4.28 -1.18 -1.08
C VAL A 13 -4.90 -0.97 -2.46
N ASN A 14 -4.33 -1.59 -3.49
CA ASN A 14 -5.00 -1.73 -4.78
C ASN A 14 -5.63 -3.14 -4.86
N PRO A 15 -6.95 -3.28 -4.65
CA PRO A 15 -7.61 -4.57 -4.41
C PRO A 15 -7.54 -5.54 -5.61
N VAL A 16 -7.39 -5.04 -6.83
CA VAL A 16 -7.36 -5.86 -8.05
C VAL A 16 -5.96 -6.32 -8.46
N THR A 17 -4.93 -5.98 -7.67
CA THR A 17 -3.55 -6.29 -8.04
C THR A 17 -3.16 -7.72 -7.67
N GLY A 18 -2.27 -8.31 -8.48
CA GLY A 18 -1.80 -9.69 -8.33
C GLY A 18 -2.64 -10.72 -9.06
N MET A 19 -3.86 -10.36 -9.49
CA MET A 19 -4.79 -11.24 -10.18
C MET A 19 -4.26 -11.73 -11.54
N GLY A 20 -3.68 -10.83 -12.35
CA GLY A 20 -3.23 -11.18 -13.70
C GLY A 20 -2.09 -12.21 -13.70
N GLY A 21 -1.10 -12.02 -12.83
CA GLY A 21 0.03 -12.94 -12.72
C GLY A 21 -0.39 -14.35 -12.27
N ALA A 22 -1.41 -14.46 -11.42
CA ALA A 22 -1.93 -15.74 -10.95
C ALA A 22 -2.51 -16.61 -12.08
N VAL A 23 -2.92 -15.99 -13.19
CA VAL A 23 -3.50 -16.67 -14.36
C VAL A 23 -2.62 -16.53 -15.62
N GLY A 24 -1.33 -16.21 -15.45
CA GLY A 24 -0.36 -16.13 -16.56
C GLY A 24 -0.47 -14.87 -17.44
N LEU A 25 -1.22 -13.85 -17.01
CA LEU A 25 -1.27 -12.54 -17.69
C LEU A 25 -0.15 -11.63 -17.17
N LYS A 26 0.26 -10.65 -18.00
CA LYS A 26 1.34 -9.71 -17.64
C LYS A 26 0.98 -8.76 -16.46
N GLY A 27 -0.32 -8.61 -16.17
CA GLY A 27 -0.91 -7.69 -15.18
C GLY A 27 -2.44 -7.65 -15.33
N THR A 28 -3.08 -6.68 -14.68
CA THR A 28 -4.53 -6.39 -14.79
C THR A 28 -4.80 -4.96 -15.28
N ASP A 29 -3.84 -4.36 -15.97
CA ASP A 29 -3.97 -3.00 -16.48
C ASP A 29 -5.01 -2.95 -17.61
N GLY A 30 -6.10 -2.22 -17.37
CA GLY A 30 -7.24 -2.08 -18.27
C GLY A 30 -8.40 -3.05 -17.97
N ASP A 31 -9.63 -2.55 -18.08
CA ASP A 31 -10.84 -3.28 -17.68
C ASP A 31 -10.97 -4.63 -18.40
N ALA A 32 -10.71 -4.68 -19.71
CA ALA A 32 -10.77 -5.92 -20.48
C ALA A 32 -9.79 -7.00 -19.98
N VAL A 33 -8.62 -6.60 -19.49
CA VAL A 33 -7.60 -7.53 -18.95
C VAL A 33 -8.01 -8.03 -17.57
N LEU A 34 -8.57 -7.15 -16.74
CA LEU A 34 -9.11 -7.51 -15.43
C LEU A 34 -10.28 -8.49 -15.56
N GLU A 35 -11.26 -8.20 -16.42
CA GLU A 35 -12.40 -9.10 -16.66
C GLU A 35 -11.93 -10.48 -17.17
N ARG A 36 -10.91 -10.50 -18.05
CA ARG A 36 -10.29 -11.75 -18.49
C ARG A 36 -9.62 -12.50 -17.34
N ALA A 37 -8.92 -11.81 -16.43
CA ALA A 37 -8.29 -12.45 -15.29
C ALA A 37 -9.35 -13.09 -14.36
N ILE A 38 -10.45 -12.40 -14.12
CA ILE A 38 -11.59 -12.91 -13.34
C ILE A 38 -12.20 -14.14 -14.01
N ALA A 39 -12.42 -14.10 -15.33
CA ALA A 39 -12.94 -15.24 -16.10
C ALA A 39 -12.02 -16.47 -16.05
N LEU A 40 -10.71 -16.26 -15.87
CA LEU A 40 -9.71 -17.32 -15.67
C LEU A 40 -9.61 -17.78 -14.20
N GLY A 41 -10.48 -17.30 -13.31
CA GLY A 41 -10.54 -17.70 -11.90
C GLY A 41 -9.56 -16.96 -10.98
N ALA A 42 -8.98 -15.84 -11.43
CA ALA A 42 -8.10 -15.05 -10.58
C ALA A 42 -8.83 -14.52 -9.35
N LYS A 43 -8.13 -14.50 -8.21
CA LYS A 43 -8.62 -13.94 -6.94
C LYS A 43 -7.73 -12.79 -6.48
N PRO A 44 -8.28 -11.78 -5.79
CA PRO A 44 -7.48 -10.71 -5.17
C PRO A 44 -6.37 -11.26 -4.27
N VAL A 45 -5.14 -10.78 -4.48
CA VAL A 45 -3.96 -11.19 -3.68
C VAL A 45 -3.53 -10.08 -2.72
N ALA A 46 -3.70 -8.82 -3.14
CA ALA A 46 -3.26 -7.65 -2.37
C ALA A 46 -3.86 -7.59 -0.95
N PRO A 47 -5.18 -7.80 -0.71
CA PRO A 47 -5.76 -7.72 0.63
C PRO A 47 -5.10 -8.66 1.65
N ALA A 48 -4.88 -9.93 1.29
CA ALA A 48 -4.25 -10.90 2.17
C ALA A 48 -2.79 -10.54 2.51
N ARG A 49 -2.07 -9.88 1.58
CA ARG A 49 -0.69 -9.42 1.84
C ARG A 49 -0.64 -8.12 2.64
N ALA A 50 -1.60 -7.23 2.41
CA ALA A 50 -1.83 -6.04 3.22
C ALA A 50 -2.08 -6.40 4.69
N LEU A 51 -2.95 -7.38 4.95
CA LEU A 51 -3.18 -7.91 6.30
C LEU A 51 -1.89 -8.43 6.95
N ARG A 52 -1.11 -9.26 6.24
CA ARG A 52 0.17 -9.77 6.77
C ARG A 52 1.15 -8.64 7.11
N PHE A 53 1.23 -7.62 6.27
CA PHE A 53 2.06 -6.44 6.52
C PHE A 53 1.61 -5.69 7.79
N LEU A 54 0.31 -5.42 7.93
CA LEU A 54 -0.22 -4.69 9.09
C LEU A 54 -0.09 -5.50 10.39
N LEU A 55 -0.33 -6.83 10.35
CA LEU A 55 -0.13 -7.71 11.50
C LEU A 55 1.30 -7.64 12.04
N GLU A 56 2.29 -7.59 11.14
CA GLU A 56 3.70 -7.49 11.52
C GLU A 56 4.05 -6.12 12.13
N LEU A 57 3.26 -5.08 11.85
CA LEU A 57 3.41 -3.75 12.45
C LEU A 57 2.68 -3.60 13.80
N LYS A 58 1.85 -4.57 14.23
CA LYS A 58 1.15 -4.52 15.53
C LYS A 58 2.05 -4.17 16.72
N PRO A 59 3.27 -4.73 16.86
CA PRO A 59 4.15 -4.42 17.99
C PRO A 59 4.53 -2.93 18.12
N ILE A 60 4.36 -2.16 17.05
CA ILE A 60 4.75 -0.74 16.99
C ILE A 60 3.57 0.18 16.65
N MET A 61 2.34 -0.34 16.70
CA MET A 61 1.12 0.36 16.31
C MET A 61 0.96 1.71 17.03
N GLU A 62 1.28 1.79 18.32
CA GLU A 62 1.20 3.03 19.12
C GLU A 62 2.12 4.15 18.63
N LYS A 63 3.12 3.83 17.79
CA LYS A 63 4.04 4.79 17.18
C LYS A 63 3.60 5.24 15.79
N ILE A 64 2.46 4.74 15.31
CA ILE A 64 1.96 4.95 13.95
C ILE A 64 0.61 5.66 14.01
N LYS A 65 0.51 6.80 13.32
CA LYS A 65 -0.78 7.38 12.90
C LYS A 65 -1.04 6.94 11.46
N LEU A 66 -1.91 5.96 11.28
CA LEU A 66 -2.21 5.41 9.96
C LEU A 66 -3.21 6.30 9.21
N ILE A 67 -2.90 6.66 7.96
CA ILE A 67 -3.84 7.28 7.02
C ILE A 67 -4.04 6.32 5.86
N THR A 68 -5.28 5.98 5.53
CA THR A 68 -5.58 4.98 4.51
C THR A 68 -6.79 5.34 3.65
N GLY A 69 -6.87 4.74 2.47
CA GLY A 69 -8.04 4.84 1.60
C GLY A 69 -9.25 4.09 2.15
N ALA A 70 -10.45 4.60 1.87
CA ALA A 70 -11.73 4.01 2.29
C ALA A 70 -12.01 2.61 1.68
N GLY A 71 -12.65 1.75 2.47
CA GLY A 71 -13.02 0.38 2.13
C GLY A 71 -11.85 -0.48 1.66
N LEU A 72 -12.00 -1.03 0.45
CA LEU A 72 -11.06 -1.93 -0.22
C LEU A 72 -9.66 -1.34 -0.48
N MET A 73 -9.47 -0.05 -0.17
CA MET A 73 -8.19 0.65 -0.38
C MET A 73 -7.32 0.73 0.87
N GLY A 74 -7.63 -0.10 1.88
CA GLY A 74 -6.80 -0.33 3.07
C GLY A 74 -7.53 -0.14 4.41
N GLU A 75 -8.70 0.50 4.41
CA GLU A 75 -9.52 0.66 5.63
C GLU A 75 -9.95 -0.68 6.20
N ASP A 76 -10.36 -1.62 5.35
CA ASP A 76 -10.86 -2.93 5.78
C ASP A 76 -9.76 -3.74 6.45
N GLU A 77 -8.57 -3.77 5.85
CA GLU A 77 -7.40 -4.46 6.41
C GLU A 77 -6.90 -3.78 7.69
N ALA A 78 -6.93 -2.45 7.75
CA ALA A 78 -6.57 -1.69 8.95
C ALA A 78 -7.51 -2.02 10.11
N LYS A 79 -8.82 -2.06 9.88
CA LYS A 79 -9.82 -2.42 10.90
C LYS A 79 -9.68 -3.85 11.38
N GLU A 80 -9.47 -4.81 10.47
CA GLU A 80 -9.24 -6.21 10.82
C GLU A 80 -8.00 -6.38 11.69
N CYS A 81 -6.97 -5.56 11.45
CA CYS A 81 -5.76 -5.52 12.27
C CYS A 81 -5.86 -4.58 13.49
N GLU A 82 -7.05 -4.03 13.79
CA GLU A 82 -7.31 -3.14 14.93
C GLU A 82 -6.53 -1.83 14.92
N PHE A 83 -6.02 -1.41 13.75
CA PHE A 83 -5.35 -0.12 13.59
C PHE A 83 -6.36 1.04 13.66
N LYS A 84 -6.08 2.01 14.52
CA LYS A 84 -6.73 3.32 14.43
C LYS A 84 -6.19 4.04 13.20
N CYS A 85 -7.07 4.39 12.28
CA CYS A 85 -6.70 5.08 11.05
C CYS A 85 -7.58 6.28 10.76
N THR A 86 -6.99 7.27 10.09
CA THR A 86 -7.74 8.33 9.41
C THR A 86 -8.03 7.87 7.99
N VAL A 87 -9.31 7.82 7.65
CA VAL A 87 -9.77 7.32 6.34
C VAL A 87 -9.97 8.50 5.40
N VAL A 88 -9.42 8.39 4.18
CA VAL A 88 -9.59 9.38 3.11
C VAL A 88 -10.31 8.77 1.90
N GLY A 89 -10.97 9.63 1.11
CA GLY A 89 -11.77 9.20 -0.04
C GLY A 89 -13.15 8.66 0.37
N LYS A 90 -13.77 7.92 -0.55
CA LYS A 90 -15.11 7.33 -0.36
C LYS A 90 -15.05 5.83 -0.62
N ARG A 91 -15.77 5.05 0.19
CA ARG A 91 -15.92 3.60 -0.02
C ARG A 91 -16.58 3.34 -1.38
N LYS A 92 -16.02 2.39 -2.13
CA LYS A 92 -16.51 1.95 -3.44
C LYS A 92 -16.40 0.43 -3.55
N GLU A 93 -17.26 -0.17 -4.37
CA GLU A 93 -17.19 -1.59 -4.71
C GLU A 93 -16.12 -1.89 -5.77
N ARG A 94 -15.85 -0.92 -6.65
CA ARG A 94 -14.76 -0.97 -7.63
C ARG A 94 -13.94 0.31 -7.52
N THR A 95 -12.62 0.17 -7.62
CA THR A 95 -11.67 1.27 -7.53
C THR A 95 -10.87 1.40 -8.81
N SER A 96 -10.32 2.58 -9.04
CA SER A 96 -9.59 2.95 -10.24
C SER A 96 -8.21 3.54 -9.91
N ALA A 97 -7.34 3.64 -10.91
CA ALA A 97 -6.06 4.35 -10.81
C ALA A 97 -6.25 5.80 -10.31
N ARG A 98 -7.35 6.46 -10.72
CA ARG A 98 -7.70 7.80 -10.25
C ARG A 98 -7.95 7.83 -8.74
N ASP A 99 -8.64 6.83 -8.21
CA ASP A 99 -8.87 6.72 -6.77
C ASP A 99 -7.56 6.57 -6.01
N THR A 100 -6.63 5.74 -6.51
CA THR A 100 -5.29 5.59 -5.95
C THR A 100 -4.54 6.93 -5.92
N MET A 101 -4.57 7.68 -7.02
CA MET A 101 -3.92 8.99 -7.11
C MET A 101 -4.53 10.03 -6.16
N GLU A 102 -5.87 10.08 -6.06
CA GLU A 102 -6.57 11.00 -5.16
C GLU A 102 -6.24 10.71 -3.68
N ILE A 103 -6.27 9.43 -3.29
CA ILE A 103 -5.89 9.01 -1.94
C ILE A 103 -4.42 9.32 -1.64
N ALA A 104 -3.51 9.04 -2.59
CA ALA A 104 -2.09 9.33 -2.42
C ALA A 104 -1.82 10.83 -2.23
N LYS A 105 -2.52 11.71 -2.96
CA LYS A 105 -2.46 13.16 -2.77
C LYS A 105 -2.94 13.58 -1.38
N SER A 106 -4.09 13.07 -0.93
CA SER A 106 -4.59 13.38 0.41
C SER A 106 -3.63 12.91 1.50
N ILE A 107 -3.06 11.71 1.38
CA ILE A 107 -2.04 11.20 2.32
C ILE A 107 -0.82 12.14 2.38
N LYS A 108 -0.34 12.61 1.22
CA LYS A 108 0.76 13.59 1.13
C LYS A 108 0.39 14.90 1.81
N GLU A 109 -0.77 15.47 1.50
CA GLU A 109 -1.25 16.75 2.06
C GLU A 109 -1.41 16.69 3.58
N MET A 110 -1.71 15.52 4.12
CA MET A 110 -1.80 15.27 5.57
C MET A 110 -0.44 15.05 6.25
N GLY A 111 0.67 15.18 5.52
CA GLY A 111 2.02 15.15 6.08
C GLY A 111 2.53 13.75 6.41
N ALA A 112 2.13 12.72 5.63
CA ALA A 112 2.69 11.39 5.80
C ALA A 112 4.22 11.38 5.60
N ALA A 113 4.94 10.79 6.54
CA ALA A 113 6.39 10.67 6.49
C ALA A 113 6.87 9.57 5.54
N LEU A 114 6.00 8.60 5.27
CA LEU A 114 6.21 7.47 4.37
C LEU A 114 4.84 7.02 3.83
N LEU A 115 4.78 6.69 2.55
CA LEU A 115 3.60 6.06 1.94
C LEU A 115 3.94 4.62 1.56
N VAL A 116 3.23 3.67 2.15
CA VAL A 116 3.33 2.25 1.83
C VAL A 116 2.14 1.85 0.98
N PHE A 117 2.35 1.02 -0.04
CA PHE A 117 1.24 0.52 -0.84
C PHE A 117 1.34 -0.98 -1.09
N CYS A 118 0.20 -1.67 -1.07
CA CYS A 118 0.10 -3.05 -1.54
C CYS A 118 -0.44 -3.06 -2.98
N GLY A 119 0.43 -3.40 -3.92
CA GLY A 119 0.14 -3.27 -5.35
C GLY A 119 1.24 -3.81 -6.24
N GLY A 120 1.28 -3.33 -7.48
CA GLY A 120 2.24 -3.71 -8.51
C GLY A 120 2.77 -2.46 -9.22
N ASP A 121 3.51 -2.63 -10.31
CA ASP A 121 4.18 -1.50 -10.97
C ASP A 121 3.20 -0.41 -11.46
N GLY A 122 1.98 -0.79 -11.88
CA GLY A 122 0.92 0.15 -12.22
C GLY A 122 0.54 1.04 -11.03
N THR A 123 0.27 0.44 -9.87
CA THR A 123 0.00 1.17 -8.62
C THR A 123 1.17 2.07 -8.22
N ALA A 124 2.41 1.58 -8.35
CA ALA A 124 3.60 2.36 -8.05
C ALA A 124 3.70 3.61 -8.93
N ARG A 125 3.42 3.45 -10.24
CA ARG A 125 3.39 4.55 -11.21
C ARG A 125 2.28 5.54 -10.88
N ASP A 126 1.08 5.08 -10.54
CA ASP A 126 -0.04 5.95 -10.19
C ASP A 126 0.29 6.80 -8.96
N ILE A 127 0.86 6.17 -7.92
CA ILE A 127 1.31 6.89 -6.72
C ILE A 127 2.40 7.90 -7.08
N TYR A 128 3.42 7.50 -7.84
CA TYR A 128 4.49 8.40 -8.26
C TYR A 128 3.95 9.61 -9.03
N ASN A 129 3.01 9.41 -9.95
CA ASN A 129 2.35 10.50 -10.68
C ASN A 129 1.56 11.45 -9.75
N ALA A 130 1.07 10.94 -8.62
CA ALA A 130 0.31 11.71 -7.65
C ALA A 130 1.18 12.51 -6.70
N VAL A 131 2.29 11.93 -6.21
CA VAL A 131 3.08 12.49 -5.10
C VAL A 131 4.48 12.95 -5.49
N GLY A 132 5.01 12.48 -6.63
CA GLY A 132 6.37 12.77 -7.08
C GLY A 132 7.43 12.20 -6.14
N MET A 133 8.45 13.00 -5.84
CA MET A 133 9.56 12.68 -4.93
C MET A 133 9.41 13.35 -3.55
N ASP A 134 8.23 13.88 -3.25
CA ASP A 134 8.00 14.67 -2.04
C ASP A 134 7.86 13.82 -0.79
N ILE A 135 7.39 12.58 -0.95
CA ILE A 135 7.32 11.58 0.13
C ILE A 135 7.97 10.28 -0.34
N PRO A 136 8.71 9.57 0.54
CA PRO A 136 9.24 8.26 0.20
C PRO A 136 8.08 7.26 0.04
N ILE A 137 8.25 6.32 -0.89
CA ILE A 137 7.27 5.29 -1.19
C ILE A 137 7.88 3.89 -1.01
N LEU A 138 7.13 2.96 -0.44
CA LEU A 138 7.53 1.57 -0.26
C LEU A 138 6.43 0.63 -0.75
N GLY A 139 6.77 -0.25 -1.69
CA GLY A 139 5.86 -1.26 -2.20
C GLY A 139 5.88 -2.54 -1.35
N VAL A 140 4.70 -2.97 -0.91
CA VAL A 140 4.43 -4.35 -0.47
C VAL A 140 4.05 -5.16 -1.73
N PRO A 141 4.86 -6.16 -2.12
CA PRO A 141 4.62 -6.88 -3.37
C PRO A 141 3.29 -7.63 -3.30
N SER A 142 2.47 -7.56 -4.35
CA SER A 142 1.18 -8.27 -4.46
C SER A 142 1.12 -9.34 -5.56
N GLY A 143 2.19 -9.48 -6.35
CA GLY A 143 2.29 -10.43 -7.47
C GLY A 143 3.64 -11.13 -7.58
N VAL A 144 3.91 -11.70 -8.77
CA VAL A 144 5.11 -12.50 -9.09
C VAL A 144 6.26 -11.70 -9.72
N LYS A 145 6.07 -10.41 -10.00
CA LYS A 145 7.12 -9.52 -10.53
C LYS A 145 7.84 -8.84 -9.36
N MET A 146 8.85 -9.51 -8.81
CA MET A 146 9.55 -9.11 -7.57
C MET A 146 10.87 -8.35 -7.80
N HIS A 147 11.12 -7.81 -9.00
CA HIS A 147 12.39 -7.15 -9.37
C HIS A 147 12.26 -5.66 -9.69
N SER A 148 11.31 -4.97 -9.08
CA SER A 148 11.14 -3.52 -9.23
C SER A 148 11.68 -2.84 -7.98
N ALA A 149 12.54 -1.82 -8.15
CA ALA A 149 13.36 -1.23 -7.07
C ALA A 149 12.55 -0.62 -5.91
N VAL A 150 11.25 -0.38 -6.12
CA VAL A 150 10.35 0.20 -5.13
C VAL A 150 9.76 -0.83 -4.15
N PHE A 151 9.87 -2.13 -4.43
CA PHE A 151 9.24 -3.17 -3.62
C PHE A 151 10.20 -3.81 -2.62
N ALA A 152 9.69 -4.11 -1.44
CA ALA A 152 10.32 -5.07 -0.54
C ALA A 152 10.23 -6.50 -1.11
N VAL A 153 11.06 -7.40 -0.59
CA VAL A 153 11.07 -8.81 -1.00
C VAL A 153 9.78 -9.56 -0.62
N ASP A 154 9.16 -9.20 0.50
CA ASP A 154 7.91 -9.77 1.00
C ASP A 154 7.20 -8.81 1.98
N PRO A 155 5.94 -9.07 2.38
CA PRO A 155 5.20 -8.20 3.31
C PRO A 155 5.88 -8.00 4.66
N GLN A 156 6.50 -9.04 5.22
CA GLN A 156 7.19 -8.94 6.51
C GLN A 156 8.48 -8.11 6.40
N ALA A 157 9.20 -8.21 5.28
CA ALA A 157 10.35 -7.38 4.98
C ALA A 157 9.95 -5.91 4.84
N ALA A 158 8.83 -5.61 4.18
CA ALA A 158 8.30 -4.25 4.12
C ALA A 158 7.99 -3.71 5.52
N ALA A 159 7.35 -4.52 6.38
CA ALA A 159 7.06 -4.12 7.76
C ALA A 159 8.34 -3.86 8.57
N ARG A 160 9.38 -4.68 8.42
CA ARG A 160 10.69 -4.44 9.06
C ARG A 160 11.34 -3.14 8.58
N ILE A 161 11.23 -2.80 7.30
CA ILE A 161 11.73 -1.53 6.75
C ILE A 161 10.98 -0.35 7.38
N VAL A 162 9.64 -0.44 7.45
CA VAL A 162 8.80 0.58 8.09
C VAL A 162 9.15 0.75 9.56
N ALA A 163 9.32 -0.36 10.30
CA ALA A 163 9.73 -0.32 11.70
C ALA A 163 11.07 0.42 11.86
N LYS A 164 12.09 0.04 11.09
CA LYS A 164 13.39 0.74 11.10
C LYS A 164 13.24 2.22 10.74
N PHE A 165 12.45 2.57 9.74
CA PHE A 165 12.20 3.97 9.39
C PHE A 165 11.57 4.78 10.54
N ILE A 166 10.67 4.16 11.29
CA ILE A 166 10.01 4.79 12.45
C ILE A 166 11.01 5.00 13.60
N PHE A 167 11.85 4.00 13.89
CA PHE A 167 12.78 4.04 15.03
C PHE A 167 14.10 4.78 14.75
N GLU A 168 14.70 4.57 13.59
CA GLU A 168 16.08 4.98 13.30
C GLU A 168 16.15 6.25 12.43
N GLY A 169 15.03 6.67 11.83
CA GLY A 169 15.03 7.83 10.93
C GLY A 169 15.95 7.64 9.74
N LEU A 170 15.79 6.51 9.03
CA LEU A 170 16.63 6.16 7.88
C LEU A 170 16.77 7.34 6.90
N PRO A 171 18.00 7.62 6.37
CA PRO A 171 18.21 8.69 5.42
C PRO A 171 17.33 8.48 4.19
N LEU A 172 16.53 9.50 3.88
CA LEU A 172 15.51 9.45 2.81
C LEU A 172 16.05 9.88 1.44
N ARG A 173 17.31 10.30 1.39
CA ARG A 173 18.02 10.77 0.20
C ARG A 173 19.50 10.39 0.34
N GLU A 174 20.13 10.01 -0.76
CA GLU A 174 21.60 10.00 -0.89
C GLU A 174 22.15 11.43 -0.88
#